data_AF-A0A8S3RDL4-F1
#
_entry.id   AF-A0A8S3RDL4-F1
#
_cell.length_a   1.000
_cell.length_b   1.000
_cell.length_c   1.000
_cell.angle_alpha   90.00
_cell.angle_beta   90.00
_cell.angle_gamma   90.00
#
_symmetry.space_group_name_H-M   'P 1'
#
loop_
_entity.id
_entity.type
_entity.pdbx_description
1 polymer ?
#
loop_
_entity_poly.entity_id
_entity_poly.type
_entity_poly.pdbx_seq_one_letter_code
_entity_poly.pdbx_strand_id
1 'polypeptide(L)'
;MHSTKLKRTHDFSITDIISEENTTRIHLERYLLNLDNEFAVLKNEIQITKRMDIKREQEMQNLRSESAVFKQILMTLKEEIYDIRAENRQLRSDLGACQNATQKVNDDLIVLKHSDSMMNLVTVGHLQNEVTVVASKIAPLVDHIKNSSIYVTNLQAEIKAANTRINELNKSCSDDQLFPHSAYHLIEEQIQILNVTVQDNSNIIKSTIPGIESRVGNLTKLQNETTDHIENEIAELNHTVALSSCAANGSYSQGDVIHFPHTISSAGISSLSTFSSSGVYTCEIPGLYFVSVYIMSYSQFASFYILKNEKQLTHVYIKGSDAFGARSHYATGTSVQAAHLEAGDTIVIKAANQMYVYGNPHSCVTIFKLK
;
A
#
# COMPACT_ATOMS: atom_id res chain seq x y z
N MET A 1 -54.09 -44.42 122.30
CA MET A 1 -53.73 -45.86 122.25
C MET A 1 -54.54 -46.51 121.14
N HIS A 2 -53.94 -46.89 120.01
CA HIS A 2 -54.36 -48.07 119.23
C HIS A 2 -53.30 -48.40 118.15
N SER A 3 -52.48 -49.39 118.52
CA SER A 3 -51.76 -50.37 117.72
C SER A 3 -51.92 -50.26 116.19
N THR A 4 -50.87 -49.80 115.52
CA THR A 4 -50.74 -49.92 114.06
C THR A 4 -50.09 -51.27 113.76
N LYS A 5 -50.92 -52.19 113.25
CA LYS A 5 -50.58 -53.54 112.80
C LYS A 5 -49.50 -53.51 111.70
N LEU A 6 -48.30 -53.99 112.02
CA LEU A 6 -47.36 -54.57 111.05
C LEU A 6 -48.08 -55.75 110.38
N LYS A 7 -48.34 -55.67 109.08
CA LYS A 7 -49.10 -56.68 108.34
C LYS A 7 -48.27 -57.19 107.15
N ARG A 8 -47.95 -58.49 107.24
CA ARG A 8 -47.46 -59.42 106.19
C ARG A 8 -46.06 -59.15 105.63
N THR A 9 -45.08 -59.80 106.25
CA THR A 9 -43.89 -60.31 105.56
C THR A 9 -44.33 -61.19 104.38
N HIS A 10 -44.03 -60.76 103.16
CA HIS A 10 -44.14 -61.62 101.97
C HIS A 10 -43.03 -62.67 102.07
N ASP A 11 -43.41 -63.93 102.27
CA ASP A 11 -42.55 -65.07 101.94
C ASP A 11 -42.41 -65.09 100.42
N PHE A 12 -41.36 -64.45 99.90
CA PHE A 12 -40.97 -64.66 98.51
C PHE A 12 -40.56 -66.12 98.36
N SER A 13 -41.19 -66.83 97.44
CA SER A 13 -40.77 -68.19 97.10
C SER A 13 -39.38 -68.14 96.48
N ILE A 14 -38.52 -69.14 96.74
CA ILE A 14 -37.18 -69.25 96.12
C ILE A 14 -37.25 -69.11 94.59
N THR A 15 -38.37 -69.54 93.98
CA THR A 15 -38.65 -69.38 92.55
C THR A 15 -38.76 -67.92 92.09
N ASP A 16 -39.27 -67.01 92.91
CA ASP A 16 -39.44 -65.59 92.57
C ASP A 16 -38.08 -64.87 92.55
N ILE A 17 -37.21 -65.18 93.51
CA ILE A 17 -35.83 -64.67 93.58
C ILE A 17 -35.03 -65.13 92.35
N ILE A 18 -35.13 -66.41 91.98
CA ILE A 18 -34.46 -66.95 90.78
C ILE A 18 -35.02 -66.30 89.50
N SER A 19 -36.31 -66.00 89.43
CA SER A 19 -36.93 -65.32 88.29
C SER A 19 -36.44 -63.87 88.15
N GLU A 20 -36.34 -63.14 89.27
CA GLU A 20 -35.83 -61.76 89.29
C GLU A 20 -34.34 -61.69 88.93
N GLU A 21 -33.54 -62.62 89.45
CA GLU A 21 -32.12 -62.74 89.10
C GLU A 21 -31.92 -63.04 87.61
N ASN A 22 -32.67 -64.00 87.05
CA ASN A 22 -32.63 -64.31 85.61
C ASN A 22 -33.07 -63.12 84.75
N THR A 23 -34.10 -62.38 85.19
CA THR A 23 -34.56 -61.18 84.48
C THR A 23 -33.48 -60.10 84.46
N THR A 24 -32.83 -59.87 85.61
CA THR A 24 -31.72 -58.91 85.75
C THR A 24 -30.54 -59.33 84.89
N ARG A 25 -30.17 -60.60 84.90
CA ARG A 25 -29.11 -61.15 84.04
C ARG A 25 -29.41 -60.92 82.56
N ILE A 26 -30.62 -61.23 82.10
CA ILE A 26 -31.03 -60.99 80.70
C ILE A 26 -30.95 -59.50 80.34
N HIS A 27 -31.33 -58.60 81.26
CA HIS A 27 -31.23 -57.16 81.03
C HIS A 27 -29.77 -56.71 80.93
N LEU A 28 -28.89 -57.22 81.79
CA LEU A 28 -27.45 -56.95 81.75
C LEU A 28 -26.80 -57.48 80.45
N GLU A 29 -27.14 -58.71 80.03
CA GLU A 29 -26.65 -59.28 78.77
C GLU A 29 -27.09 -58.45 77.55
N ARG A 30 -28.35 -57.97 77.54
CA ARG A 30 -28.82 -57.05 76.49
C ARG A 30 -28.10 -55.70 76.52
N TYR A 31 -27.87 -55.15 77.72
CA TYR A 31 -27.17 -53.88 77.87
C TYR A 31 -25.71 -53.99 77.38
N LEU A 32 -25.00 -55.08 77.73
CA LEU A 32 -23.65 -55.35 77.23
C LEU A 32 -23.63 -55.50 75.70
N LEU A 33 -24.57 -56.25 75.13
CA LEU A 33 -24.69 -56.38 73.67
C LEU A 33 -24.93 -55.02 72.99
N ASN A 34 -25.76 -54.16 73.58
CA ASN A 34 -25.98 -52.81 73.06
C ASN A 34 -24.69 -51.96 73.12
N LEU A 35 -23.96 -52.02 74.23
CA LEU A 35 -22.67 -51.35 74.37
C LEU A 35 -21.63 -51.84 73.36
N ASP A 36 -21.55 -53.15 73.11
CA ASP A 36 -20.64 -53.72 72.09
C ASP A 36 -21.00 -53.22 70.68
N ASN A 37 -22.29 -53.12 70.37
CA ASN A 37 -22.77 -52.56 69.10
C ASN A 37 -22.44 -51.07 68.99
N GLU A 38 -22.70 -50.26 70.03
CA GLU A 38 -22.33 -48.84 70.07
C GLU A 38 -20.83 -48.65 69.92
N PHE A 39 -20.02 -49.46 70.59
CA PHE A 39 -18.56 -49.43 70.47
C PHE A 39 -18.08 -49.79 69.05
N ALA A 40 -18.71 -50.78 68.41
CA ALA A 40 -18.42 -51.14 67.03
C ALA A 40 -18.77 -50.01 66.05
N VAL A 41 -19.90 -49.34 66.25
CA VAL A 41 -20.31 -48.17 65.45
C VAL A 41 -19.32 -47.02 65.63
N LEU A 42 -18.99 -46.65 66.88
CA LEU A 42 -18.00 -45.60 67.17
C LEU A 42 -16.63 -45.90 66.56
N LYS A 43 -16.19 -47.16 66.60
CA LYS A 43 -14.93 -47.59 65.99
C LYS A 43 -14.95 -47.38 64.48
N ASN A 44 -16.07 -47.66 63.82
CA ASN A 44 -16.25 -47.42 62.39
C ASN A 44 -16.26 -45.91 62.08
N GLU A 45 -16.99 -45.11 62.84
CA GLU A 45 -17.03 -43.64 62.67
C GLU A 45 -15.64 -43.00 62.83
N ILE A 46 -14.85 -43.45 63.81
CA ILE A 46 -13.46 -43.01 64.00
C ILE A 46 -12.60 -43.39 62.77
N GLN A 47 -12.78 -44.59 62.21
CA GLN A 47 -12.05 -45.00 61.00
C GLN A 47 -12.42 -44.17 59.78
N ILE A 48 -13.71 -43.87 59.60
CA ILE A 48 -14.20 -43.01 58.52
C ILE A 48 -13.61 -41.60 58.66
N THR A 49 -13.62 -41.04 59.87
CA THR A 49 -13.05 -39.71 60.17
C THR A 49 -11.56 -39.65 59.84
N LYS A 50 -10.79 -40.65 60.27
CA LYS A 50 -9.35 -40.76 59.93
C LYS A 50 -9.10 -40.79 58.42
N ARG A 51 -9.93 -41.51 57.65
CA ARG A 51 -9.82 -41.55 56.18
C ARG A 51 -10.13 -40.19 55.56
N MET A 52 -11.14 -39.49 56.06
CA MET A 52 -11.47 -38.13 55.60
C MET A 52 -10.34 -37.14 55.88
N ASP A 53 -9.70 -37.22 57.04
CA ASP A 53 -8.59 -36.32 57.39
C ASP A 53 -7.34 -36.57 56.52
N ILE A 54 -7.01 -37.83 56.22
CA ILE A 54 -5.95 -38.16 55.26
C ILE A 54 -6.27 -37.58 53.88
N LYS A 55 -7.51 -37.72 53.40
CA LYS A 55 -7.93 -37.17 52.11
C LYS A 55 -7.82 -35.64 52.08
N ARG A 56 -8.22 -34.95 53.16
CA ARG A 56 -8.07 -33.49 53.29
C ARG A 56 -6.62 -33.05 53.28
N GLU A 57 -5.73 -33.78 53.97
CA GLU A 57 -4.29 -33.46 53.97
C GLU A 57 -3.69 -33.61 52.56
N GLN A 58 -4.09 -34.64 51.81
CA GLN A 58 -3.70 -34.81 50.41
C GLN A 58 -4.21 -33.68 49.52
N GLU A 59 -5.48 -33.27 49.66
CA GLU A 59 -6.04 -32.13 48.93
C GLU A 59 -5.29 -30.82 49.27
N MET A 60 -4.96 -30.59 50.55
CA MET A 60 -4.17 -29.46 50.99
C MET A 60 -2.74 -29.46 50.42
N GLN A 61 -2.10 -30.63 50.32
CA GLN A 61 -0.79 -30.75 49.71
C GLN A 61 -0.84 -30.43 48.21
N ASN A 62 -1.85 -30.93 47.50
CA ASN A 62 -2.05 -30.62 46.08
C ASN A 62 -2.26 -29.12 45.84
N LEU A 63 -3.12 -28.47 46.65
CA LEU A 63 -3.35 -27.02 46.57
C LEU A 63 -2.08 -26.20 46.84
N ARG A 64 -1.21 -26.64 47.75
CA ARG A 64 0.10 -26.00 47.99
C ARG A 64 1.01 -26.10 46.76
N SER A 65 1.05 -27.27 46.11
CA SER A 65 1.81 -27.48 44.88
C SER A 65 1.28 -26.62 43.73
N GLU A 66 -0.04 -26.58 43.51
CA GLU A 66 -0.66 -25.72 42.50
C GLU A 66 -0.37 -24.23 42.76
N SER A 67 -0.47 -23.78 44.02
CA SER A 67 -0.11 -22.41 44.41
C SER A 67 1.35 -22.06 44.11
N ALA A 68 2.28 -23.01 44.29
CA ALA A 68 3.69 -22.81 43.95
C ALA A 68 3.90 -22.66 42.43
N VAL A 69 3.21 -23.49 41.62
CA VAL A 69 3.23 -23.37 40.16
C VAL A 69 2.68 -22.01 39.70
N PHE A 70 1.54 -21.57 40.26
CA PHE A 70 0.98 -20.25 39.95
C PHE A 70 1.94 -19.11 40.30
N LYS A 71 2.65 -19.19 41.43
CA LYS A 71 3.68 -18.19 41.77
C LYS A 71 4.81 -18.15 40.73
N GLN A 72 5.26 -19.29 40.25
CA GLN A 72 6.30 -19.35 39.22
C GLN A 72 5.82 -18.72 37.90
N ILE A 73 4.61 -19.06 37.46
CA ILE A 73 3.99 -18.45 36.27
C ILE A 73 3.89 -16.93 36.42
N LEU A 74 3.47 -16.43 37.59
CA LEU A 74 3.41 -15.00 37.87
C LEU A 74 4.78 -14.31 37.83
N MET A 75 5.86 -15.00 38.21
CA MET A 75 7.22 -14.44 38.09
C MET A 75 7.65 -14.34 36.64
N THR A 76 7.47 -15.40 35.84
CA THR A 76 7.78 -15.38 34.40
C THR A 76 6.99 -14.30 33.66
N LEU A 77 5.69 -14.17 33.91
CA LEU A 77 4.87 -13.10 33.30
C LEU A 77 5.36 -11.69 33.68
N LYS A 78 5.90 -11.49 34.89
CA LYS A 78 6.46 -10.19 35.28
C LYS A 78 7.74 -9.85 34.52
N GLU A 79 8.59 -10.85 34.26
CA GLU A 79 9.80 -10.70 33.45
C GLU A 79 9.44 -10.38 32.00
N GLU A 80 8.51 -11.12 31.39
CA GLU A 80 8.03 -10.85 30.03
C GLU A 80 7.43 -9.43 29.90
N ILE A 81 6.66 -8.97 30.88
CA ILE A 81 6.14 -7.59 30.91
C ILE A 81 7.28 -6.56 30.98
N TYR A 82 8.36 -6.85 31.70
CA TYR A 82 9.52 -5.97 31.79
C TYR A 82 10.22 -5.85 30.44
N ASP A 83 10.43 -6.97 29.76
CA ASP A 83 11.07 -7.03 28.45
C ASP A 83 10.23 -6.32 27.38
N ILE A 84 8.92 -6.58 27.33
CA ILE A 84 7.98 -5.88 26.43
C ILE A 84 8.00 -4.36 26.66
N ARG A 85 8.14 -3.91 27.91
CA ARG A 85 8.25 -2.47 28.21
C ARG A 85 9.59 -1.90 27.75
N ALA A 86 10.68 -2.66 27.80
CA ALA A 86 11.98 -2.24 27.30
C ALA A 86 11.95 -2.12 25.77
N GLU A 87 11.41 -3.10 25.07
CA GLU A 87 11.22 -3.08 23.62
C GLU A 87 10.36 -1.89 23.18
N ASN A 88 9.24 -1.64 23.86
CA ASN A 88 8.38 -0.48 23.57
C ASN A 88 9.11 0.87 23.75
N ARG A 89 10.04 0.98 24.72
CA ARG A 89 10.86 2.20 24.86
C ARG A 89 11.82 2.35 23.68
N GLN A 90 12.43 1.26 23.22
CA GLN A 90 13.31 1.28 22.06
C GLN A 90 12.55 1.67 20.79
N LEU A 91 11.41 1.03 20.51
CA LEU A 91 10.57 1.35 19.36
C LEU A 91 10.12 2.82 19.31
N ARG A 92 9.80 3.43 20.47
CA ARG A 92 9.48 4.86 20.56
C ARG A 92 10.68 5.75 20.24
N SER A 93 11.87 5.36 20.66
CA SER A 93 13.12 6.06 20.30
C SER A 93 13.38 6.00 18.80
N ASP A 94 13.27 4.80 18.21
CA ASP A 94 13.48 4.58 16.77
C ASP A 94 12.45 5.34 15.93
N LEU A 95 11.18 5.38 16.37
CA LEU A 95 10.14 6.18 15.74
C LEU A 95 10.49 7.68 15.76
N GLY A 96 10.99 8.20 16.88
CA GLY A 96 11.45 9.59 16.98
C GLY A 96 12.61 9.89 16.02
N ALA A 97 13.58 8.98 15.91
CA ALA A 97 14.67 9.11 14.94
C ALA A 97 14.17 9.12 13.49
N CYS A 98 13.20 8.26 13.15
CA CYS A 98 12.58 8.20 11.83
C CYS A 98 11.79 9.48 11.49
N GLN A 99 11.05 10.02 12.45
CA GLN A 99 10.35 11.30 12.29
C GLN A 99 11.32 12.45 12.01
N ASN A 100 12.44 12.52 12.73
CA ASN A 100 13.49 13.52 12.49
C ASN A 100 14.13 13.36 11.11
N ALA A 101 14.40 12.12 10.66
CA ALA A 101 14.93 11.86 9.33
C ALA A 101 13.95 12.26 8.24
N THR A 102 12.65 11.99 8.42
CA THR A 102 11.59 12.40 7.50
C THR A 102 11.49 13.92 7.41
N GLN A 103 11.55 14.62 8.55
CA GLN A 103 11.54 16.08 8.57
C GLN A 103 12.74 16.64 7.79
N LYS A 104 13.94 16.09 8.00
CA LYS A 104 15.14 16.50 7.27
C LYS A 104 14.98 16.32 5.75
N VAL A 105 14.46 15.17 5.30
CA VAL A 105 14.20 14.93 3.87
C VAL A 105 13.17 15.91 3.32
N ASN A 106 12.14 16.25 4.09
CA ASN A 106 11.15 17.24 3.67
C ASN A 106 11.75 18.65 3.57
N ASP A 107 12.62 19.02 4.51
CA ASP A 107 13.37 20.28 4.46
C ASP A 107 14.30 20.31 3.24
N ASP A 108 15.04 19.23 2.97
CA ASP A 108 15.90 19.08 1.79
C ASP A 108 15.07 19.17 0.49
N LEU A 109 13.88 18.58 0.45
CA LEU A 109 12.96 18.65 -0.69
C LEU A 109 12.46 20.08 -0.92
N ILE A 110 12.17 20.84 0.14
CA ILE A 110 11.79 22.25 0.03
C ILE A 110 12.93 23.06 -0.57
N VAL A 111 14.17 22.84 -0.09
CA VAL A 111 15.37 23.48 -0.65
C VAL A 111 15.53 23.14 -2.13
N LEU A 112 15.41 21.86 -2.51
CA LEU A 112 15.50 21.42 -3.90
C LEU A 112 14.43 22.05 -4.80
N LYS A 113 13.16 22.08 -4.35
CA LYS A 113 12.08 22.75 -5.09
C LYS A 113 12.34 24.24 -5.27
N HIS A 114 12.91 24.90 -4.26
CA HIS A 114 13.29 26.29 -4.36
C HIS A 114 14.45 26.50 -5.34
N SER A 115 15.48 25.66 -5.27
CA SER A 115 16.61 25.66 -6.22
C SER A 115 16.16 25.38 -7.66
N ASP A 116 15.24 24.44 -7.87
CA ASP A 116 14.68 24.12 -9.18
C ASP A 116 13.81 25.26 -9.71
N SER A 117 13.00 25.89 -8.85
CA SER A 117 12.27 27.11 -9.21
C SER A 117 13.21 28.26 -9.57
N MET A 118 14.32 28.43 -8.84
CA MET A 118 15.34 29.45 -9.13
C MET A 118 16.06 29.15 -10.44
N MET A 119 16.43 27.89 -10.68
CA MET A 119 17.05 27.45 -11.95
C MET A 119 16.09 27.64 -13.12
N ASN A 120 14.83 27.22 -13.00
CA ASN A 120 13.85 27.42 -14.05
C ASN A 120 13.62 28.91 -14.32
N LEU A 121 13.49 29.76 -13.28
CA LEU A 121 13.24 31.19 -13.50
C LEU A 121 14.46 31.91 -14.10
N VAL A 122 15.66 31.63 -13.59
CA VAL A 122 16.89 32.32 -14.02
C VAL A 122 17.36 31.79 -15.37
N THR A 123 17.36 30.48 -15.58
CA THR A 123 17.87 29.85 -16.80
C THR A 123 16.87 30.01 -17.95
N VAL A 124 15.57 29.77 -17.74
CA VAL A 124 14.57 30.02 -18.79
C VAL A 124 14.45 31.51 -19.08
N GLY A 125 14.52 32.37 -18.06
CA GLY A 125 14.54 33.82 -18.25
C GLY A 125 15.76 34.32 -19.04
N HIS A 126 16.97 33.85 -18.70
CA HIS A 126 18.18 34.17 -19.47
C HIS A 126 18.10 33.63 -20.89
N LEU A 127 17.69 32.37 -21.08
CA LEU A 127 17.56 31.77 -22.41
C LEU A 127 16.49 32.46 -23.25
N GLN A 128 15.35 32.84 -22.67
CA GLN A 128 14.32 33.63 -23.37
C GLN A 128 14.84 35.00 -23.75
N ASN A 129 15.59 35.68 -22.88
CA ASN A 129 16.23 36.95 -23.20
C ASN A 129 17.30 36.77 -24.29
N GLU A 130 18.17 35.77 -24.21
CA GLU A 130 19.18 35.48 -25.23
C GLU A 130 18.53 35.12 -26.57
N VAL A 131 17.47 34.30 -26.57
CA VAL A 131 16.67 33.99 -27.78
C VAL A 131 16.05 35.26 -28.34
N THR A 132 15.51 36.14 -27.51
CA THR A 132 14.93 37.42 -27.94
C THR A 132 15.99 38.37 -28.52
N VAL A 133 17.18 38.43 -27.90
CA VAL A 133 18.34 39.21 -28.37
C VAL A 133 18.89 38.64 -29.68
N VAL A 134 18.94 37.32 -29.82
CA VAL A 134 19.38 36.66 -31.05
C VAL A 134 18.34 36.88 -32.15
N ALA A 135 17.05 36.73 -31.86
CA ALA A 135 15.97 37.00 -32.81
C ALA A 135 15.98 38.46 -33.30
N SER A 136 16.21 39.42 -32.40
CA SER A 136 16.30 40.85 -32.75
C SER A 136 17.55 41.20 -33.58
N LYS A 137 18.64 40.42 -33.46
CA LYS A 137 19.82 40.52 -34.33
C LYS A 137 19.65 39.81 -35.68
N ILE A 138 18.91 38.70 -35.71
CA ILE A 138 18.65 37.94 -36.95
C ILE A 138 17.66 38.69 -37.85
N ALA A 139 16.62 39.30 -37.29
CA ALA A 139 15.61 40.03 -38.07
C ALA A 139 16.22 41.05 -39.08
N PRO A 140 17.09 42.00 -38.67
CA PRO A 140 17.71 42.94 -39.59
C PRO A 140 18.69 42.28 -40.57
N LEU A 141 19.31 41.15 -40.21
CA LEU A 141 20.16 40.38 -41.14
C LEU A 141 19.32 39.71 -42.23
N VAL A 142 18.16 39.15 -41.88
CA VAL A 142 17.21 38.58 -42.85
C VAL A 142 16.72 39.67 -43.81
N ASP A 143 16.38 40.84 -43.30
CA ASP A 143 15.98 41.98 -44.13
C ASP A 143 17.14 42.48 -45.01
N HIS A 144 18.37 42.51 -44.48
CA HIS A 144 19.55 42.85 -45.25
C HIS A 144 19.79 41.84 -46.37
N ILE A 145 19.70 40.54 -46.11
CA ILE A 145 19.81 39.48 -47.13
C ILE A 145 18.73 39.62 -48.20
N LYS A 146 17.47 39.90 -47.82
CA LYS A 146 16.39 40.16 -48.78
C LYS A 146 16.71 41.37 -49.65
N ASN A 147 17.16 42.46 -49.06
CA ASN A 147 17.51 43.68 -49.79
C ASN A 147 18.73 43.47 -50.71
N SER A 148 19.75 42.77 -50.24
CA SER A 148 20.91 42.36 -51.06
C SER A 148 20.50 41.43 -52.19
N SER A 149 19.58 40.49 -51.96
CA SER A 149 19.03 39.62 -53.01
C SER A 149 18.28 40.42 -54.09
N ILE A 150 17.47 41.40 -53.69
CA ILE A 150 16.80 42.35 -54.60
C ILE A 150 17.86 43.14 -55.39
N TYR A 151 18.88 43.67 -54.72
CA TYR A 151 19.94 44.42 -55.35
C TYR A 151 20.73 43.59 -56.37
N VAL A 152 21.09 42.34 -56.03
CA VAL A 152 21.74 41.39 -56.96
C VAL A 152 20.84 41.11 -58.15
N THR A 153 19.54 40.90 -57.93
CA THR A 153 18.56 40.69 -59.01
C THR A 153 18.51 41.89 -59.96
N ASN A 154 18.52 43.11 -59.42
CA ASN A 154 18.55 44.35 -60.22
C ASN A 154 19.86 44.49 -61.00
N LEU A 155 21.02 44.23 -60.38
CA LEU A 155 22.31 44.24 -61.06
C LEU A 155 22.36 43.19 -62.19
N GLN A 156 21.86 41.97 -61.95
CA GLN A 156 21.77 40.95 -62.99
C GLN A 156 20.91 41.42 -64.17
N ALA A 157 19.80 42.12 -63.91
CA ALA A 157 18.97 42.71 -64.95
C ALA A 157 19.71 43.82 -65.72
N GLU A 158 20.44 44.71 -65.03
CA GLU A 158 21.24 45.77 -65.65
C GLU A 158 22.38 45.21 -66.51
N ILE A 159 23.13 44.22 -66.00
CA ILE A 159 24.16 43.50 -66.76
C ILE A 159 23.55 42.87 -68.01
N LYS A 160 22.39 42.21 -67.89
CA LYS A 160 21.71 41.60 -69.03
C LYS A 160 21.30 42.64 -70.07
N ALA A 161 20.81 43.80 -69.63
CA ALA A 161 20.46 44.92 -70.51
C ALA A 161 21.71 45.52 -71.19
N ALA A 162 22.80 45.71 -70.44
CA ALA A 162 24.08 46.19 -70.97
C ALA A 162 24.67 45.22 -71.99
N ASN A 163 24.68 43.93 -71.71
CA ASN A 163 25.10 42.88 -72.66
C ASN A 163 24.25 42.89 -73.93
N THR A 164 22.94 43.12 -73.81
CA THR A 164 22.06 43.27 -74.97
C THR A 164 22.47 44.48 -75.82
N ARG A 165 22.70 45.65 -75.20
CA ARG A 165 23.20 46.86 -75.89
C ARG A 165 24.56 46.67 -76.53
N ILE A 166 25.50 46.00 -75.86
CA ILE A 166 26.82 45.66 -76.42
C ILE A 166 26.64 44.77 -77.66
N ASN A 167 25.79 43.75 -77.59
CA ASN A 167 25.52 42.87 -78.73
C ASN A 167 24.85 43.64 -79.89
N GLU A 168 23.94 44.56 -79.62
CA GLU A 168 23.34 45.45 -80.63
C GLU A 168 24.39 46.38 -81.25
N LEU A 169 25.25 47.02 -80.44
CA LEU A 169 26.34 47.88 -80.89
C LEU A 169 27.37 47.10 -81.73
N ASN A 170 27.76 45.90 -81.31
CA ASN A 170 28.65 45.03 -82.08
C ASN A 170 28.02 44.63 -83.42
N LYS A 171 26.70 44.49 -83.48
CA LYS A 171 25.95 44.22 -84.71
C LYS A 171 25.82 45.46 -85.61
N SER A 172 25.84 46.67 -85.06
CA SER A 172 25.88 47.92 -85.85
C SER A 172 27.30 48.33 -86.27
N CYS A 173 28.32 47.95 -85.50
CA CYS A 173 29.73 48.23 -85.80
C CYS A 173 30.39 47.21 -86.73
N SER A 174 29.73 46.09 -87.05
CA SER A 174 30.18 45.22 -88.15
C SER A 174 30.03 45.86 -89.52
N ASP A 175 29.30 46.99 -89.61
CA ASP A 175 28.97 47.63 -90.88
C ASP A 175 29.70 48.97 -91.14
N ASP A 176 30.36 49.63 -90.17
CA ASP A 176 31.18 50.83 -90.46
C ASP A 176 32.20 51.24 -89.37
N GLN A 177 33.22 51.99 -89.80
CA GLN A 177 34.55 52.22 -89.21
C GLN A 177 34.66 52.83 -87.78
N LEU A 178 35.69 52.35 -87.07
CA LEU A 178 36.46 52.93 -85.93
C LEU A 178 35.69 53.60 -84.76
N PHE A 179 35.44 52.82 -83.71
CA PHE A 179 35.18 53.35 -82.36
C PHE A 179 36.48 53.55 -81.54
N PRO A 180 36.53 54.51 -80.59
CA PRO A 180 37.72 54.81 -79.81
C PRO A 180 37.89 53.81 -78.64
N HIS A 181 39.09 53.23 -78.52
CA HIS A 181 39.48 52.27 -77.49
C HIS A 181 39.23 52.69 -76.02
N SER A 182 39.05 53.98 -75.72
CA SER A 182 38.96 54.47 -74.34
C SER A 182 37.66 54.10 -73.61
N ALA A 183 36.54 53.95 -74.31
CA ALA A 183 35.26 53.59 -73.69
C ALA A 183 35.21 52.11 -73.26
N TYR A 184 35.95 51.24 -73.95
CA TYR A 184 36.03 49.81 -73.64
C TYR A 184 36.73 49.55 -72.30
N HIS A 185 37.80 50.30 -72.03
CA HIS A 185 38.61 50.13 -70.83
C HIS A 185 37.83 50.49 -69.54
N LEU A 186 36.96 51.51 -69.61
CA LEU A 186 36.13 51.93 -68.47
C LEU A 186 35.04 50.88 -68.12
N ILE A 187 34.50 50.21 -69.14
CA ILE A 187 33.50 49.16 -68.96
C ILE A 187 34.16 47.90 -68.36
N GLU A 188 35.34 47.52 -68.85
CA GLU A 188 36.09 46.39 -68.27
C GLU A 188 36.43 46.63 -66.79
N GLU A 189 36.88 47.83 -66.43
CA GLU A 189 37.21 48.18 -65.05
C GLU A 189 35.97 48.07 -64.13
N GLN A 190 34.81 48.55 -64.56
CA GLN A 190 33.57 48.42 -63.79
C GLN A 190 33.11 46.95 -63.65
N ILE A 191 33.23 46.14 -64.70
CA ILE A 191 32.95 44.70 -64.64
C ILE A 191 33.87 44.01 -63.62
N GLN A 192 35.15 44.39 -63.60
CA GLN A 192 36.14 43.79 -62.72
C GLN A 192 35.87 44.12 -61.25
N ILE A 193 35.51 45.38 -60.93
CA ILE A 193 35.10 45.80 -59.58
C ILE A 193 33.83 45.05 -59.12
N LEU A 194 32.85 44.89 -60.02
CA LEU A 194 31.61 44.20 -59.71
C LEU A 194 31.86 42.71 -59.42
N ASN A 195 32.71 42.06 -60.21
CA ASN A 195 33.09 40.66 -60.02
C ASN A 195 33.80 40.42 -58.68
N VAL A 196 34.70 41.32 -58.26
CA VAL A 196 35.36 41.23 -56.95
C VAL A 196 34.31 41.33 -55.82
N THR A 197 33.39 42.28 -55.92
CA THR A 197 32.35 42.49 -54.89
C THR A 197 31.40 41.29 -54.77
N VAL A 198 31.00 40.69 -55.90
CA VAL A 198 30.16 39.48 -55.90
C VAL A 198 30.92 38.29 -55.30
N GLN A 199 32.21 38.16 -55.61
CA GLN A 199 33.04 37.07 -55.10
C GLN A 199 33.22 37.14 -53.57
N ASP A 200 33.46 38.33 -53.03
CA ASP A 200 33.61 38.55 -51.58
C ASP A 200 32.32 38.21 -50.82
N ASN A 201 31.17 38.67 -51.33
CA ASN A 201 29.86 38.33 -50.75
C ASN A 201 29.58 36.82 -50.82
N SER A 202 29.93 36.16 -51.93
CA SER A 202 29.85 34.70 -52.05
C SER A 202 30.70 33.99 -50.99
N ASN A 203 31.92 34.48 -50.72
CA ASN A 203 32.81 33.88 -49.73
C ASN A 203 32.27 34.03 -48.30
N ILE A 204 31.68 35.18 -47.96
CA ILE A 204 31.04 35.42 -46.65
C ILE A 204 29.84 34.48 -46.46
N ILE A 205 29.01 34.31 -47.49
CA ILE A 205 27.86 33.39 -47.43
C ILE A 205 28.34 31.94 -47.24
N LYS A 206 29.36 31.52 -48.01
CA LYS A 206 29.95 30.18 -47.91
C LYS A 206 30.56 29.88 -46.55
N SER A 207 31.13 30.88 -45.87
CA SER A 207 31.72 30.67 -44.54
C SER A 207 30.68 30.67 -43.42
N THR A 208 29.55 31.37 -43.59
CA THR A 208 28.53 31.53 -42.54
C THR A 208 27.49 30.40 -42.51
N ILE A 209 27.08 29.88 -43.68
CA ILE A 209 26.04 28.83 -43.78
C ILE A 209 26.37 27.57 -42.97
N PRO A 210 27.59 26.99 -43.05
CA PRO A 210 27.91 25.75 -42.31
C PRO A 210 27.75 25.90 -40.79
N GLY A 211 28.06 27.09 -40.25
CA GLY A 211 27.88 27.38 -38.82
C GLY A 211 26.40 27.42 -38.42
N ILE A 212 25.52 27.91 -39.29
CA ILE A 212 24.07 27.89 -39.07
C ILE A 212 23.54 26.47 -39.16
N GLU A 213 23.92 25.70 -40.19
CA GLU A 213 23.50 24.30 -40.37
C GLU A 213 23.90 23.43 -39.18
N SER A 214 25.12 23.59 -38.68
CA SER A 214 25.61 22.89 -37.47
C SER A 214 24.76 23.21 -36.23
N ARG A 215 24.42 24.49 -36.01
CA ARG A 215 23.58 24.91 -34.87
C ARG A 215 22.15 24.38 -34.99
N VAL A 216 21.57 24.38 -36.18
CA VAL A 216 20.25 23.78 -36.43
C VAL A 216 20.27 22.28 -36.15
N GLY A 217 21.30 21.57 -36.63
CA GLY A 217 21.47 20.14 -36.35
C GLY A 217 21.54 19.82 -34.85
N ASN A 218 22.28 20.61 -34.08
CA ASN A 218 22.38 20.44 -32.63
C ASN A 218 21.03 20.69 -31.92
N LEU A 219 20.28 21.70 -32.35
CA LEU A 219 18.94 21.99 -31.81
C LEU A 219 17.95 20.86 -32.09
N THR A 220 17.94 20.34 -33.32
CA THR A 220 17.09 19.19 -33.69
C THR A 220 17.45 17.96 -32.86
N LYS A 221 18.74 17.69 -32.62
CA LYS A 221 19.17 16.59 -31.77
C LYS A 221 18.64 16.72 -30.34
N LEU A 222 18.80 17.89 -29.72
CA LEU A 222 18.33 18.15 -28.36
C LEU A 222 16.80 18.02 -28.23
N GLN A 223 16.06 18.47 -29.25
CA GLN A 223 14.60 18.32 -29.31
C GLN A 223 14.18 16.85 -29.32
N ASN A 224 14.85 16.02 -30.11
CA ASN A 224 14.55 14.58 -30.17
C ASN A 224 14.86 13.89 -28.83
N GLU A 225 16.04 14.15 -28.24
CA GLU A 225 16.41 13.58 -26.93
C GLU A 225 15.41 13.94 -25.82
N THR A 226 14.89 15.18 -25.83
CA THR A 226 13.88 15.64 -24.86
C THR A 226 12.53 14.94 -25.09
N THR A 227 12.16 14.73 -26.35
CA THR A 227 10.90 14.05 -26.70
C THR A 227 10.95 12.59 -26.26
N ASP A 228 12.04 11.89 -26.57
CA ASP A 228 12.26 10.50 -26.17
C ASP A 228 12.21 10.33 -24.63
N HIS A 229 12.79 11.28 -23.89
CA HIS A 229 12.76 11.23 -22.42
C HIS A 229 11.32 11.36 -21.87
N ILE A 230 10.54 12.30 -22.39
CA ILE A 230 9.13 12.51 -21.97
C ILE A 230 8.28 11.30 -22.33
N GLU A 231 8.45 10.72 -23.53
CA GLU A 231 7.72 9.53 -23.95
C GLU A 231 8.03 8.33 -23.02
N ASN A 232 9.28 8.17 -22.60
CA ASN A 232 9.67 7.12 -21.65
C ASN A 232 9.04 7.34 -20.27
N GLU A 233 9.04 8.56 -19.73
CA GLU A 233 8.38 8.84 -18.44
C GLU A 233 6.86 8.60 -18.49
N ILE A 234 6.20 8.98 -19.58
CA ILE A 234 4.78 8.72 -19.81
C ILE A 234 4.52 7.21 -19.87
N ALA A 235 5.38 6.44 -20.54
CA ALA A 235 5.27 4.99 -20.61
C ALA A 235 5.38 4.35 -19.21
N GLU A 236 6.34 4.78 -18.40
CA GLU A 236 6.51 4.27 -17.03
C GLU A 236 5.31 4.59 -16.12
N LEU A 237 4.78 5.83 -16.19
CA LEU A 237 3.60 6.24 -15.43
C LEU A 237 2.35 5.45 -15.84
N ASN A 238 2.19 5.18 -17.14
CA ASN A 238 1.09 4.38 -17.66
C ASN A 238 1.11 2.92 -17.17
N HIS A 239 2.22 2.42 -16.61
CA HIS A 239 2.29 1.05 -16.08
C HIS A 239 1.95 0.94 -14.59
N THR A 240 1.75 2.06 -13.88
CA THR A 240 1.45 2.03 -12.44
C THR A 240 -0.04 1.83 -12.20
N VAL A 241 -0.43 0.65 -11.72
CA VAL A 241 -1.82 0.34 -11.36
C VAL A 241 -1.90 -0.05 -9.89
N ALA A 242 -2.70 0.66 -9.10
CA ALA A 242 -2.94 0.37 -7.69
C ALA A 242 -4.33 0.82 -7.24
N LEU A 243 -4.95 0.05 -6.35
CA LEU A 243 -6.26 0.28 -5.75
C LEU A 243 -6.22 -0.18 -4.30
N SER A 244 -6.79 0.61 -3.41
CA SER A 244 -7.16 0.18 -2.06
C SER A 244 -8.56 0.71 -1.74
N SER A 245 -9.45 -0.16 -1.28
CA SER A 245 -10.83 0.22 -0.99
C SER A 245 -11.44 -0.64 0.10
N CYS A 246 -12.30 -0.04 0.91
CA CYS A 246 -12.98 -0.69 2.02
C CYS A 246 -14.43 -1.03 1.72
N ALA A 247 -14.87 -2.16 2.29
CA ALA A 247 -16.18 -2.73 2.08
C ALA A 247 -17.28 -1.86 2.69
N ALA A 248 -18.52 -2.05 2.21
CA ALA A 248 -19.71 -1.58 2.90
C ALA A 248 -20.07 -2.51 4.06
N ASN A 249 -20.58 -1.95 5.16
CA ASN A 249 -21.22 -2.74 6.21
C ASN A 249 -22.47 -3.41 5.65
N GLY A 250 -22.62 -4.73 5.82
CA GLY A 250 -23.80 -5.41 5.32
C GLY A 250 -23.81 -6.92 5.52
N SER A 251 -25.00 -7.50 5.37
CA SER A 251 -25.17 -8.95 5.25
C SER A 251 -25.12 -9.33 3.78
N TYR A 252 -24.32 -10.35 3.47
CA TYR A 252 -24.13 -10.89 2.13
C TYR A 252 -24.58 -12.36 2.14
N SER A 253 -25.41 -12.73 1.18
CA SER A 253 -25.84 -14.10 0.93
C SER A 253 -24.75 -14.86 0.17
N GLN A 254 -24.86 -16.19 0.15
CA GLN A 254 -23.95 -17.01 -0.65
C GLN A 254 -24.00 -16.60 -2.14
N GLY A 255 -22.84 -16.31 -2.72
CA GLY A 255 -22.68 -15.89 -4.10
C GLY A 255 -22.73 -14.37 -4.32
N ASP A 256 -23.16 -13.59 -3.33
CA ASP A 256 -23.18 -12.14 -3.43
C ASP A 256 -21.76 -11.59 -3.57
N VAL A 257 -21.60 -10.59 -4.45
CA VAL A 257 -20.35 -9.82 -4.54
C VAL A 257 -20.24 -8.96 -3.28
N ILE A 258 -19.05 -8.91 -2.69
CA ILE A 258 -18.76 -7.99 -1.58
C ILE A 258 -18.36 -6.65 -2.19
N HIS A 259 -19.12 -5.59 -1.89
CA HIS A 259 -18.91 -4.27 -2.50
C HIS A 259 -17.91 -3.45 -1.67
N PHE A 260 -17.00 -2.76 -2.36
CA PHE A 260 -15.98 -1.89 -1.77
C PHE A 260 -16.16 -0.44 -2.26
N PRO A 261 -17.14 0.31 -1.71
CA PRO A 261 -17.45 1.65 -2.22
C PRO A 261 -16.48 2.73 -1.71
N HIS A 262 -15.71 2.47 -0.66
CA HIS A 262 -14.89 3.48 0.01
C HIS A 262 -13.42 3.39 -0.45
N THR A 263 -13.08 4.05 -1.55
CA THR A 263 -11.70 4.10 -2.06
C THR A 263 -10.78 4.85 -1.08
N ILE A 264 -9.70 4.19 -0.65
CA ILE A 264 -8.64 4.77 0.17
C ILE A 264 -7.56 5.40 -0.72
N SER A 265 -7.14 4.67 -1.75
CA SER A 265 -6.17 5.14 -2.75
C SER A 265 -6.40 4.47 -4.09
N SER A 266 -6.05 5.17 -5.17
CA SER A 266 -6.13 4.64 -6.54
C SER A 266 -5.09 5.33 -7.43
N ALA A 267 -4.47 4.57 -8.33
CA ALA A 267 -3.56 5.05 -9.37
C ALA A 267 -3.71 4.17 -10.62
N GLY A 268 -3.77 4.79 -11.80
CA GLY A 268 -3.80 4.07 -13.09
C GLY A 268 -5.00 3.16 -13.33
N ILE A 269 -6.18 3.50 -12.79
CA ILE A 269 -7.43 2.76 -12.99
C ILE A 269 -8.48 3.72 -13.53
N SER A 270 -8.91 3.53 -14.78
CA SER A 270 -9.95 4.39 -15.37
C SER A 270 -11.36 3.96 -14.94
N SER A 271 -11.57 2.67 -14.64
CA SER A 271 -12.87 2.12 -14.24
C SER A 271 -13.19 2.20 -12.74
N LEU A 272 -12.68 3.19 -12.00
CA LEU A 272 -12.82 3.27 -10.54
C LEU A 272 -14.29 3.34 -10.08
N SER A 273 -15.12 4.13 -10.77
CA SER A 273 -16.56 4.26 -10.44
C SER A 273 -17.32 2.95 -10.62
N THR A 274 -16.99 2.19 -11.67
CA THR A 274 -17.54 0.85 -11.92
C THR A 274 -17.12 -0.12 -10.82
N PHE A 275 -15.85 -0.08 -10.40
CA PHE A 275 -15.37 -0.90 -9.27
C PHE A 275 -16.13 -0.55 -7.98
N SER A 276 -16.21 0.73 -7.61
CA SER A 276 -16.84 1.15 -6.35
C SER A 276 -18.34 0.81 -6.29
N SER A 277 -19.02 0.76 -7.43
CA SER A 277 -20.45 0.42 -7.51
C SER A 277 -20.72 -1.09 -7.59
N SER A 278 -19.86 -1.85 -8.28
CA SER A 278 -20.08 -3.29 -8.55
C SER A 278 -19.26 -4.24 -7.67
N GLY A 279 -18.16 -3.78 -7.06
CA GLY A 279 -17.18 -4.63 -6.38
C GLY A 279 -16.31 -5.46 -7.33
N VAL A 280 -16.40 -5.25 -8.65
CA VAL A 280 -15.66 -5.99 -9.68
C VAL A 280 -14.51 -5.13 -10.21
N TYR A 281 -13.28 -5.61 -10.07
CA TYR A 281 -12.11 -5.01 -10.70
C TYR A 281 -11.92 -5.60 -12.09
N THR A 282 -11.75 -4.76 -13.11
CA THR A 282 -11.43 -5.18 -14.48
C THR A 282 -10.02 -4.70 -14.83
N CYS A 283 -9.16 -5.61 -15.26
CA CYS A 283 -7.79 -5.30 -15.63
C CYS A 283 -7.78 -4.54 -16.97
N GLU A 284 -7.18 -3.35 -16.99
CA GLU A 284 -6.96 -2.55 -18.20
C GLU A 284 -5.58 -2.81 -18.81
N ILE A 285 -4.60 -3.18 -17.97
CA ILE A 285 -3.19 -3.28 -18.35
C ILE A 285 -2.67 -4.67 -17.98
N PRO A 286 -2.30 -5.51 -18.95
CA PRO A 286 -1.79 -6.86 -18.67
C PRO A 286 -0.56 -6.86 -17.76
N GLY A 287 -0.44 -7.90 -16.93
CA GLY A 287 0.75 -8.17 -16.12
C GLY A 287 0.47 -8.95 -14.84
N LEU A 288 1.47 -9.01 -13.96
CA LEU A 288 1.36 -9.69 -12.67
C LEU A 288 0.77 -8.74 -11.62
N TYR A 289 -0.30 -9.16 -10.96
CA TYR A 289 -0.98 -8.38 -9.92
C TYR A 289 -0.94 -9.09 -8.57
N PHE A 290 -0.84 -8.31 -7.50
CA PHE A 290 -1.11 -8.73 -6.13
C PHE A 290 -2.51 -8.30 -5.72
N VAL A 291 -3.30 -9.25 -5.23
CA VAL A 291 -4.64 -9.07 -4.68
C VAL A 291 -4.60 -9.45 -3.21
N SER A 292 -4.71 -8.46 -2.32
CA SER A 292 -4.80 -8.63 -0.88
C SER A 292 -6.21 -8.31 -0.42
N VAL A 293 -6.84 -9.23 0.30
CA VAL A 293 -8.18 -9.05 0.85
C VAL A 293 -8.12 -9.37 2.33
N TYR A 294 -8.70 -8.50 3.15
CA TYR A 294 -8.99 -8.80 4.55
C TYR A 294 -10.46 -8.47 4.82
N ILE A 295 -11.18 -9.42 5.43
CA ILE A 295 -12.59 -9.26 5.76
C ILE A 295 -12.81 -9.66 7.22
N MET A 296 -13.43 -8.74 7.97
CA MET A 296 -13.85 -8.95 9.35
C MET A 296 -15.35 -9.30 9.41
N SER A 297 -15.68 -10.36 10.15
CA SER A 297 -17.05 -10.87 10.30
C SER A 297 -17.28 -11.43 11.71
N TYR A 298 -18.52 -11.36 12.23
CA TYR A 298 -18.94 -12.15 13.40
C TYR A 298 -19.72 -13.41 13.01
N SER A 299 -20.05 -13.60 11.73
CA SER A 299 -20.91 -14.70 11.33
C SER A 299 -20.21 -16.04 11.59
N GLN A 300 -20.94 -16.99 12.17
CA GLN A 300 -20.45 -18.35 12.33
C GLN A 300 -20.19 -18.93 10.94
N PHE A 301 -19.02 -19.53 10.75
CA PHE A 301 -18.56 -20.12 9.49
C PHE A 301 -18.34 -19.14 8.34
N ALA A 302 -18.25 -17.83 8.57
CA ALA A 302 -18.09 -16.85 7.48
C ALA A 302 -16.92 -17.21 6.55
N SER A 303 -17.10 -17.08 5.25
CA SER A 303 -16.06 -17.40 4.28
C SER A 303 -16.31 -16.69 2.96
N PHE A 304 -15.24 -16.46 2.19
CA PHE A 304 -15.33 -15.77 0.91
C PHE A 304 -14.35 -16.35 -0.12
N TYR A 305 -14.70 -16.19 -1.39
CA TYR A 305 -13.87 -16.55 -2.53
C TYR A 305 -13.23 -15.30 -3.12
N ILE A 306 -11.98 -15.42 -3.56
CA ILE A 306 -11.37 -14.49 -4.52
C ILE A 306 -11.39 -15.21 -5.87
N LEU A 307 -12.03 -14.62 -6.87
CA LEU A 307 -12.20 -15.21 -8.19
C LEU A 307 -11.49 -14.37 -9.26
N LYS A 308 -10.89 -15.06 -10.23
CA LYS A 308 -10.44 -14.51 -11.51
C LYS A 308 -11.35 -15.02 -12.62
N ASN A 309 -12.05 -14.16 -13.34
CA ASN A 309 -12.98 -14.56 -14.41
C ASN A 309 -13.95 -15.67 -13.97
N GLU A 310 -14.58 -15.50 -12.81
CA GLU A 310 -15.48 -16.49 -12.18
C GLU A 310 -14.82 -17.85 -11.80
N LYS A 311 -13.50 -17.99 -11.94
CA LYS A 311 -12.74 -19.15 -11.45
C LYS A 311 -12.11 -18.83 -10.11
N GLN A 312 -12.29 -19.70 -9.13
CA GLN A 312 -11.73 -19.54 -7.79
C GLN A 312 -10.20 -19.52 -7.84
N LEU A 313 -9.59 -18.45 -7.33
CA LEU A 313 -8.15 -18.40 -7.01
C LEU A 313 -7.91 -18.95 -5.60
N THR A 314 -8.70 -18.52 -4.63
CA THR A 314 -8.58 -18.94 -3.24
C THR A 314 -9.92 -18.89 -2.52
N HIS A 315 -10.04 -19.67 -1.45
CA HIS A 315 -11.18 -19.70 -0.54
C HIS A 315 -10.66 -19.43 0.87
N VAL A 316 -11.23 -18.43 1.52
CA VAL A 316 -10.81 -17.98 2.84
C VAL A 316 -11.92 -18.29 3.84
N TYR A 317 -11.58 -19.02 4.89
CA TYR A 317 -12.49 -19.34 5.98
C TYR A 317 -12.20 -18.45 7.20
N ILE A 318 -13.25 -17.87 7.77
CA ILE A 318 -13.23 -17.03 8.96
C ILE A 318 -13.90 -17.82 10.08
N LYS A 319 -13.09 -18.32 11.01
CA LYS A 319 -13.60 -19.03 12.17
C LYS A 319 -14.20 -18.04 13.17
N GLY A 320 -15.52 -17.88 13.14
CA GLY A 320 -16.25 -17.22 14.23
C GLY A 320 -15.98 -17.92 15.57
N SER A 321 -15.98 -17.16 16.66
CA SER A 321 -15.83 -17.73 18.00
C SER A 321 -17.14 -18.36 18.47
N ASP A 322 -17.10 -19.65 18.76
CA ASP A 322 -18.21 -20.40 19.37
C ASP A 322 -18.24 -20.23 20.90
N ALA A 323 -17.34 -19.42 21.47
CA ALA A 323 -17.07 -19.42 22.89
C ALA A 323 -18.17 -18.71 23.70
N PHE A 324 -19.06 -19.52 24.28
CA PHE A 324 -19.73 -19.35 25.58
C PHE A 324 -20.09 -17.90 25.97
N GLY A 325 -21.24 -17.42 25.50
CA GLY A 325 -21.99 -16.34 26.16
C GLY A 325 -21.44 -14.92 26.02
N ALA A 326 -20.25 -14.71 25.46
CA ALA A 326 -19.71 -13.40 25.16
C ALA A 326 -20.24 -12.93 23.79
N ARG A 327 -21.31 -12.13 23.82
CA ARG A 327 -21.76 -11.35 22.65
C ARG A 327 -20.55 -10.49 22.21
N SER A 328 -20.12 -10.56 20.93
CA SER A 328 -19.17 -9.64 20.25
C SER A 328 -17.73 -10.11 19.94
N HIS A 329 -17.49 -11.36 19.53
CA HIS A 329 -16.18 -11.72 18.96
C HIS A 329 -16.20 -11.68 17.43
N TYR A 330 -15.52 -10.68 16.85
CA TYR A 330 -15.22 -10.61 15.43
C TYR A 330 -13.99 -11.48 15.12
N ALA A 331 -13.97 -12.08 13.95
CA ALA A 331 -12.80 -12.75 13.39
C ALA A 331 -12.50 -12.18 12.01
N THR A 332 -11.23 -12.26 11.61
CA THR A 332 -10.74 -11.72 10.34
C THR A 332 -10.20 -12.85 9.49
N GLY A 333 -10.63 -12.90 8.22
CA GLY A 333 -10.00 -13.71 7.19
C GLY A 333 -9.15 -12.83 6.29
N THR A 334 -7.92 -13.25 6.05
CA THR A 334 -6.97 -12.53 5.21
C THR A 334 -6.40 -13.47 4.15
N SER A 335 -6.22 -12.97 2.93
CA SER A 335 -5.50 -13.68 1.88
C SER A 335 -4.78 -12.71 0.97
N VAL A 336 -3.61 -13.11 0.50
CA VAL A 336 -2.81 -12.40 -0.49
C VAL A 336 -2.51 -13.38 -1.62
N GLN A 337 -2.88 -13.01 -2.85
CA GLN A 337 -2.70 -13.82 -4.04
C GLN A 337 -1.96 -13.04 -5.10
N ALA A 338 -1.04 -13.69 -5.81
CA ALA A 338 -0.46 -13.17 -7.04
C ALA A 338 -1.16 -13.82 -8.24
N ALA A 339 -1.61 -13.02 -9.21
CA ALA A 339 -2.26 -13.51 -10.42
C ALA A 339 -1.79 -12.70 -11.62
N HIS A 340 -1.39 -13.39 -12.68
CA HIS A 340 -1.21 -12.76 -13.99
C HIS A 340 -2.59 -12.44 -14.58
N LEU A 341 -2.83 -11.20 -14.97
CA LEU A 341 -4.08 -10.71 -15.55
C LEU A 341 -3.81 -10.22 -16.98
N GLU A 342 -4.69 -10.61 -17.89
CA GLU A 342 -4.80 -10.03 -19.23
C GLU A 342 -5.80 -8.87 -19.23
N ALA A 343 -5.74 -8.02 -20.25
CA ALA A 343 -6.71 -6.94 -20.42
C ALA A 343 -8.13 -7.54 -20.55
N GLY A 344 -9.07 -7.05 -19.74
CA GLY A 344 -10.43 -7.56 -19.63
C GLY A 344 -10.62 -8.65 -18.58
N ASP A 345 -9.57 -9.21 -17.99
CA ASP A 345 -9.70 -10.14 -16.87
C ASP A 345 -10.33 -9.43 -15.66
N THR A 346 -11.15 -10.14 -14.91
CA THR A 346 -11.84 -9.61 -13.72
C THR A 346 -11.35 -10.25 -12.43
N ILE A 347 -11.30 -9.46 -11.35
CA ILE A 347 -11.15 -9.92 -9.98
C ILE A 347 -12.42 -9.58 -9.20
N VAL A 348 -12.99 -10.59 -8.54
CA VAL A 348 -14.23 -10.46 -7.77
C VAL A 348 -14.09 -11.17 -6.44
N ILE A 349 -14.63 -10.57 -5.38
CA ILE A 349 -14.70 -11.16 -4.05
C ILE A 349 -16.17 -11.50 -3.78
N LYS A 350 -16.49 -12.79 -3.59
CA LYS A 350 -17.86 -13.24 -3.33
C LYS A 350 -17.97 -13.91 -1.98
N ALA A 351 -19.08 -13.69 -1.28
CA ALA A 351 -19.40 -14.43 -0.07
C ALA A 351 -19.61 -15.91 -0.43
N ALA A 352 -18.89 -16.82 0.23
CA ALA A 352 -18.99 -18.26 -0.01
C ALA A 352 -20.15 -18.90 0.78
N ASN A 353 -20.60 -18.22 1.84
CA ASN A 353 -21.78 -18.54 2.62
C ASN A 353 -22.38 -17.24 3.18
N GLN A 354 -23.53 -17.34 3.86
CA GLN A 354 -24.13 -16.17 4.50
C GLN A 354 -23.17 -15.57 5.54
N MET A 355 -22.82 -14.29 5.38
CA MET A 355 -21.90 -13.61 6.28
C MET A 355 -22.23 -12.13 6.43
N TYR A 356 -21.95 -11.58 7.61
CA TYR A 356 -21.96 -10.14 7.84
C TYR A 356 -20.54 -9.60 7.68
N VAL A 357 -20.35 -8.60 6.81
CA VAL A 357 -19.06 -7.93 6.61
C VAL A 357 -19.05 -6.62 7.37
N TYR A 358 -18.03 -6.42 8.20
CA TYR A 358 -17.73 -5.09 8.76
C TYR A 358 -16.96 -4.28 7.75
N GLY A 359 -17.62 -3.29 7.18
CA GLY A 359 -17.05 -2.35 6.23
C GLY A 359 -16.06 -1.37 6.85
N ASN A 360 -15.87 -0.23 6.18
CA ASN A 360 -14.86 0.78 6.49
C ASN A 360 -14.75 1.11 8.00
N PRO A 361 -13.56 0.96 8.64
CA PRO A 361 -12.26 0.61 8.06
C PRO A 361 -11.84 -0.86 8.21
N HIS A 362 -12.76 -1.78 8.49
CA HIS A 362 -12.43 -3.12 9.00
C HIS A 362 -12.36 -4.24 7.97
N SER A 363 -12.84 -4.03 6.75
CA SER A 363 -12.70 -4.97 5.63
C SER A 363 -12.34 -4.21 4.38
N CYS A 364 -11.35 -4.67 3.65
CA CYS A 364 -10.75 -3.91 2.56
C CYS A 364 -10.07 -4.85 1.56
N VAL A 365 -9.94 -4.35 0.34
CA VAL A 365 -9.23 -5.00 -0.76
C VAL A 365 -8.17 -4.05 -1.29
N THR A 366 -6.99 -4.59 -1.56
CA THR A 366 -5.90 -3.91 -2.22
C THR A 366 -5.49 -4.70 -3.46
N ILE A 367 -5.45 -4.04 -4.62
CA ILE A 367 -5.03 -4.63 -5.89
C ILE A 367 -3.95 -3.75 -6.47
N PHE A 368 -2.78 -4.29 -6.80
CA PHE A 368 -1.73 -3.51 -7.47
C PHE A 368 -0.92 -4.37 -8.44
N LYS A 369 -0.44 -3.74 -9.51
CA LYS A 369 0.43 -4.37 -10.51
C LYS A 369 1.87 -4.37 -9.99
N LEU A 370 2.55 -5.51 -10.07
CA LEU A 370 3.99 -5.59 -9.85
C LEU A 370 4.72 -5.05 -11.09
N LYS A 371 5.76 -4.25 -10.87
CA LYS A 371 6.60 -3.71 -11.95
C LYS A 371 7.39 -4.81 -12.66
#